data_AF-A0A7S4JF45-F1
#
_entry.id   AF-A0A7S4JF45-F1
#
_cell.length_a   1.000
_cell.length_b   1.000
_cell.length_c   1.000
_cell.angle_alpha   90.00
_cell.angle_beta   90.00
_cell.angle_gamma   90.00
#
_symmetry.space_group_name_H-M   'P 1'
#
loop_
_entity.id
_entity.type
_entity.pdbx_description
1 polymer ?
#
loop_
_entity_poly.entity_id
_entity_poly.type
_entity_poly.pdbx_seq_one_letter_code
_entity_poly.pdbx_strand_id
1 'polypeptide(L)'
;YMLMILMQTAEKVEREDSSFSSVSFVNKETLRGKTALIEATRNGHLLAVRLLLNWHADVNYVTTLHRKSALAWARQLRVDGDVVAELQIASNVLRDIKDLFISISLGRV
;
A
#
# COMPACT_ATOMS: atom_id res chain seq x y z
N TYR A 1 12.14 -7.65 18.42
CA TYR A 1 12.03 -8.94 17.72
C TYR A 1 11.28 -8.86 16.39
N MET A 2 10.03 -8.39 16.32
CA MET A 2 9.28 -8.30 15.05
C MET A 2 9.86 -7.32 14.02
N LEU A 3 10.39 -6.16 14.45
CA LEU A 3 11.04 -5.18 13.56
C LEU A 3 12.41 -5.64 13.03
N MET A 4 13.17 -6.43 13.81
CA MET A 4 14.45 -7.00 13.36
C MET A 4 14.24 -8.08 12.30
N ILE A 5 13.19 -8.90 12.43
CA ILE A 5 12.86 -9.93 11.43
C ILE A 5 12.51 -9.28 10.08
N LEU A 6 11.76 -8.17 10.08
CA LEU A 6 11.40 -7.46 8.85
C LEU A 6 12.63 -6.87 8.13
N MET A 7 13.58 -6.29 8.86
CA MET A 7 14.85 -5.81 8.26
C MET A 7 15.72 -6.96 7.76
N GLN A 8 15.81 -8.06 8.53
CA GLN A 8 16.64 -9.21 8.20
C GLN A 8 16.07 -10.01 7.01
N THR A 9 14.76 -9.93 6.77
CA THR A 9 14.15 -10.43 5.54
C THR A 9 14.38 -9.53 4.33
N ALA A 10 14.55 -8.22 4.52
CA ALA A 10 14.85 -7.30 3.41
C ALA A 10 16.30 -7.49 2.91
N GLU A 11 17.25 -7.65 3.83
CA GLU A 11 18.68 -7.83 3.53
C GLU A 11 18.99 -9.15 2.80
N LYS A 12 18.13 -10.17 2.95
CA LYS A 12 18.30 -11.48 2.30
C LYS A 12 17.70 -11.55 0.90
N VAL A 13 16.82 -10.61 0.53
CA VAL A 13 16.15 -10.57 -0.78
C VAL A 13 16.98 -9.82 -1.83
N GLU A 14 17.94 -8.99 -1.43
CA GLU A 14 18.82 -8.26 -2.36
C GLU A 14 19.80 -9.12 -3.17
N ARG A 15 19.88 -10.44 -2.91
CA ARG A 15 20.90 -11.32 -3.54
C ARG A 15 20.40 -12.24 -4.64
N GLU A 16 19.11 -12.32 -4.95
CA GLU A 16 18.64 -13.14 -6.07
C GLU A 16 17.61 -12.37 -6.92
N ASP A 17 17.91 -12.31 -8.21
CA ASP A 17 17.11 -11.81 -9.33
C ASP A 17 17.04 -10.29 -9.57
N SER A 18 17.80 -9.86 -10.58
CA SER A 18 17.78 -8.56 -11.26
C SER A 18 16.44 -8.21 -11.98
N SER A 19 15.36 -8.90 -11.64
CA SER A 19 13.96 -8.63 -12.06
C SER A 19 13.07 -8.25 -10.86
N PHE A 20 13.62 -8.23 -9.65
CA PHE A 20 12.90 -7.92 -8.42
C PHE A 20 12.69 -6.41 -8.27
N SER A 21 11.69 -5.88 -8.98
CA SER A 21 11.23 -4.51 -8.75
C SER A 21 10.81 -4.38 -7.28
N SER A 22 11.42 -3.46 -6.52
CA SER A 22 11.13 -3.17 -5.10
C SER A 22 9.63 -2.95 -4.82
N VAL A 23 8.87 -2.64 -5.88
CA VAL A 23 7.41 -2.51 -5.93
C VAL A 23 6.66 -3.84 -5.66
N SER A 24 7.27 -5.00 -5.92
CA SER A 24 6.65 -6.32 -5.71
C SER A 24 6.53 -6.70 -4.23
N PHE A 25 7.47 -6.25 -3.39
CA PHE A 25 7.49 -6.62 -1.98
C PHE A 25 6.45 -5.86 -1.14
N VAL A 26 6.22 -4.58 -1.43
CA VAL A 26 5.32 -3.72 -0.63
C VAL A 26 3.86 -4.17 -0.64
N ASN A 27 3.43 -4.81 -1.74
CA ASN A 27 2.06 -5.32 -1.91
C ASN A 27 1.92 -6.80 -1.58
N LYS A 28 3.01 -7.45 -1.13
CA LYS A 28 2.97 -8.88 -0.80
C LYS A 28 2.10 -9.11 0.43
N GLU A 29 1.14 -10.01 0.30
CA GLU A 29 0.32 -10.43 1.43
C GLU A 29 1.12 -11.35 2.36
N THR A 30 0.99 -11.10 3.66
CA THR A 30 1.39 -12.04 4.71
C THR A 30 0.49 -13.27 4.68
N LEU A 31 0.89 -14.34 5.38
CA LEU A 31 0.09 -15.57 5.54
C LEU A 31 -1.30 -15.34 6.17
N ARG A 32 -1.51 -14.17 6.79
CA ARG A 32 -2.81 -13.73 7.32
C ARG A 32 -3.61 -12.89 6.32
N GLY A 33 -3.20 -12.85 5.06
CA GLY A 33 -3.84 -12.06 3.99
C GLY A 33 -3.82 -10.56 4.27
N LYS A 34 -2.69 -10.03 4.74
CA LYS A 34 -2.51 -8.59 5.02
C LYS A 34 -1.21 -8.08 4.42
N THR A 35 -1.23 -6.90 3.82
CA THR A 35 -0.04 -6.22 3.30
C THR A 35 0.63 -5.37 4.37
N ALA A 36 1.87 -4.95 4.11
CA ALA A 36 2.60 -4.03 4.99
C ALA A 36 1.82 -2.73 5.25
N LEU A 37 1.14 -2.21 4.21
CA LEU A 37 0.30 -1.02 4.31
C LEU A 37 -0.89 -1.23 5.26
N ILE A 38 -1.51 -2.40 5.25
CA ILE A 38 -2.65 -2.73 6.13
C ILE A 38 -2.22 -2.81 7.60
N GLU A 39 -1.07 -3.43 7.90
CA GLU A 39 -0.57 -3.48 9.29
C GLU A 39 -0.11 -2.10 9.77
N ALA A 40 0.53 -1.29 8.92
CA ALA A 40 0.87 0.10 9.26
C ALA A 40 -0.39 0.93 9.55
N THR A 41 -1.42 0.78 8.71
CA THR A 41 -2.73 1.44 8.88
C THR A 41 -3.40 1.00 10.18
N ARG A 42 -3.45 -0.32 10.44
CA ARG A 42 -4.08 -0.88 11.64
C ARG A 42 -3.45 -0.37 12.94
N ASN A 43 -2.14 -0.12 12.94
CA ASN A 43 -1.42 0.36 14.12
C ASN A 43 -1.40 1.89 14.23
N GLY A 44 -2.01 2.63 13.28
CA GLY A 44 -1.98 4.10 13.27
C GLY A 44 -0.61 4.70 12.95
N HIS A 45 0.30 3.94 12.33
CA HIS A 45 1.66 4.39 12.07
C HIS A 45 1.74 5.25 10.82
N LEU A 46 1.37 6.54 10.94
CA LEU A 46 1.34 7.49 9.84
C LEU A 46 2.67 7.57 9.06
N LEU A 47 3.80 7.60 9.75
CA LEU A 47 5.12 7.64 9.12
C LEU A 47 5.42 6.38 8.29
N ALA A 48 5.02 5.20 8.79
CA ALA A 48 5.17 3.96 8.05
C ALA A 48 4.26 3.92 6.81
N VAL A 49 3.03 4.44 6.92
CA VAL A 49 2.11 4.58 5.78
C VAL A 49 2.73 5.47 4.71
N ARG A 50 3.23 6.66 5.08
CA ARG A 50 3.90 7.57 4.13
C ARG A 50 5.13 6.94 3.47
N LEU A 51 5.95 6.21 4.21
CA LEU A 51 7.12 5.52 3.67
C LEU A 51 6.70 4.45 2.65
N LEU A 52 5.69 3.66 2.96
CA LEU A 52 5.16 2.62 2.06
C LEU A 52 4.51 3.22 0.81
N LEU A 53 3.77 4.34 0.94
CA LEU A 53 3.24 5.08 -0.21
C LEU A 53 4.36 5.59 -1.11
N ASN A 54 5.45 6.13 -0.54
CA ASN A 54 6.62 6.56 -1.28
C ASN A 54 7.32 5.38 -2.00
N TRP A 55 7.18 4.16 -1.47
CA TRP A 55 7.67 2.94 -2.10
C TRP A 55 6.69 2.32 -3.11
N HIS A 56 5.70 3.09 -3.58
CA HIS A 56 4.71 2.65 -4.57
C HIS A 56 3.81 1.51 -4.07
N ALA A 57 3.51 1.48 -2.77
CA ALA A 57 2.49 0.58 -2.24
C ALA A 57 1.12 0.89 -2.88
N ASP A 58 0.45 -0.16 -3.34
CA ASP A 58 -0.88 -0.05 -3.94
C ASP A 58 -1.92 0.12 -2.84
N VAL A 59 -2.44 1.35 -2.74
CA VAL A 59 -3.46 1.75 -1.78
C VAL A 59 -4.78 1.02 -1.98
N ASN A 60 -5.05 0.63 -3.23
CA ASN A 60 -6.26 -0.07 -3.63
C ASN A 60 -6.10 -1.59 -3.60
N TYR A 61 -4.93 -2.08 -3.18
CA TYR A 61 -4.67 -3.51 -3.11
C TYR A 61 -5.69 -4.19 -2.20
N VAL A 62 -6.46 -5.11 -2.76
CA VAL A 62 -7.49 -5.85 -2.05
C VAL A 62 -6.90 -7.19 -1.63
N THR A 63 -6.86 -7.44 -0.33
CA THR A 63 -6.32 -8.70 0.20
C THR A 63 -7.14 -9.89 -0.28
N THR A 64 -6.49 -11.00 -0.63
CA THR A 64 -7.15 -12.24 -1.02
C THR A 64 -8.03 -12.81 0.09
N LEU A 65 -7.54 -12.85 1.33
CA LEU A 65 -8.23 -13.49 2.44
C LEU A 65 -9.46 -12.70 2.91
N HIS A 66 -9.32 -11.39 3.08
CA HIS A 66 -10.35 -10.56 3.69
C HIS A 66 -11.15 -9.74 2.66
N ARG A 67 -10.75 -9.77 1.38
CA ARG A 67 -11.31 -8.99 0.28
C ARG A 67 -11.49 -7.50 0.62
N LYS A 68 -10.51 -6.93 1.32
CA LYS A 68 -10.52 -5.53 1.79
C LYS A 68 -9.22 -4.83 1.44
N SER A 69 -9.32 -3.55 1.06
CA SER A 69 -8.17 -2.67 0.87
C SER A 69 -7.73 -2.00 2.17
N ALA A 70 -6.55 -1.37 2.17
CA ALA A 70 -6.04 -0.63 3.31
C ALA A 70 -7.04 0.43 3.81
N LEU A 71 -7.70 1.15 2.90
CA LEU A 71 -8.74 2.12 3.26
C LEU A 71 -9.96 1.48 3.92
N ALA A 72 -10.40 0.31 3.44
CA ALA A 72 -11.51 -0.42 4.04
C ALA A 72 -11.19 -0.88 5.48
N TRP A 73 -9.96 -1.32 5.71
CA TRP A 73 -9.44 -1.65 7.04
C TRP A 73 -9.39 -0.42 7.96
N ALA A 74 -8.87 0.71 7.46
CA ALA A 74 -8.79 1.96 8.20
C ALA A 74 -10.16 2.41 8.72
N ARG A 75 -11.17 2.38 7.83
CA ARG A 75 -12.56 2.72 8.17
C ARG A 75 -13.19 1.75 9.17
N GLN A 76 -12.93 0.46 9.02
CA GLN A 76 -13.49 -0.57 9.91
C GLN A 76 -12.92 -0.48 11.32
N LEU A 77 -11.62 -0.20 11.45
CA LEU A 77 -10.91 -0.17 12.73
C LEU A 77 -11.03 1.18 13.46
N ARG A 78 -11.70 2.18 12.87
CA ARG A 78 -11.76 3.57 13.39
C ARG A 78 -10.37 4.12 13.73
N VAL A 79 -9.41 3.87 12.84
CA VAL A 79 -8.05 4.42 12.93
C VAL A 79 -8.12 5.95 12.87
N ASP A 80 -7.13 6.61 13.47
CA ASP A 80 -6.98 8.07 13.47
C ASP A 80 -7.22 8.67 12.08
N GLY A 81 -7.95 9.80 12.07
CA GLY A 81 -8.40 10.47 10.84
C GLY A 81 -7.26 10.82 9.89
N ASP A 82 -6.06 11.07 10.42
CA ASP A 82 -4.87 11.44 9.64
C ASP A 82 -4.45 10.33 8.67
N VAL A 83 -4.44 9.08 9.12
CA VAL A 83 -4.06 7.93 8.28
C VAL A 83 -5.12 7.69 7.20
N VAL A 84 -6.40 7.83 7.56
CA VAL A 84 -7.51 7.69 6.61
C VAL A 84 -7.44 8.79 5.55
N ALA A 85 -7.15 10.02 5.95
CA ALA A 85 -7.03 11.17 5.06
C ALA A 85 -5.90 10.95 4.04
N GLU A 86 -4.71 10.54 4.47
CA GLU A 86 -3.58 10.25 3.57
C GLU A 86 -3.91 9.17 2.54
N LEU A 87 -4.48 8.05 2.97
CA LEU A 87 -4.88 6.97 2.07
C LEU A 87 -5.96 7.41 1.09
N GLN A 88 -6.91 8.25 1.53
CA GLN A 88 -7.98 8.78 0.69
C GLN A 88 -7.42 9.75 -0.35
N ILE A 89 -6.49 10.63 0.02
CA ILE A 89 -5.80 11.55 -0.89
C ILE A 89 -5.04 10.75 -1.93
N ALA A 90 -4.22 9.77 -1.52
CA ALA A 90 -3.46 8.93 -2.44
C ALA A 90 -4.37 8.17 -3.42
N SER A 91 -5.50 7.63 -2.94
CA SER A 91 -6.48 6.96 -3.79
C SER A 91 -7.16 7.91 -4.78
N ASN A 92 -7.47 9.14 -4.38
CA ASN A 92 -8.12 10.12 -5.26
C ASN A 92 -7.15 10.57 -6.36
N VAL A 93 -5.89 10.87 -6.01
CA VAL A 93 -4.86 11.26 -6.97
C VAL A 93 -4.66 10.19 -8.05
N LEU A 94 -4.60 8.91 -7.65
CA LEU A 94 -4.49 7.80 -8.61
C LEU A 94 -5.72 7.68 -9.53
N ARG A 95 -6.92 8.01 -9.03
CA ARG A 95 -8.15 8.03 -9.84
C ARG A 95 -8.09 9.17 -10.84
N ASP A 96 -7.78 10.38 -10.39
CA ASP A 96 -7.75 11.58 -11.23
C ASP A 96 -6.72 11.45 -12.36
N ILE A 97 -5.55 10.87 -12.08
CA ILE A 97 -4.52 10.58 -13.11
C ILE A 97 -5.05 9.57 -14.14
N LYS A 98 -5.74 8.52 -13.71
CA LYS A 98 -6.33 7.53 -14.62
C LYS A 98 -7.43 8.16 -15.48
N ASP A 99 -8.30 8.95 -14.88
CA ASP A 99 -9.39 9.62 -15.58
C ASP A 99 -8.85 10.62 -16.60
N LEU A 100 -7.79 11.36 -16.27
CA LEU A 100 -7.08 12.25 -17.20
C LEU A 100 -6.45 11.46 -18.36
N PHE A 101 -5.82 10.32 -18.09
CA PHE A 101 -5.24 9.50 -19.14
C PHE A 101 -6.32 8.93 -20.07
N ILE A 102 -7.47 8.53 -19.50
CA ILE A 102 -8.63 8.06 -20.27
C ILE A 102 -9.22 9.18 -21.12
N SER A 103 -9.37 10.40 -20.58
CA SER A 103 -9.91 11.53 -21.34
C SER A 103 -9.00 11.93 -22.52
N ILE A 104 -7.68 11.97 -22.30
CA ILE A 104 -6.68 12.22 -23.35
C ILE A 104 -6.72 11.12 -24.41
N SER A 105 -6.72 9.84 -24.01
CA SER A 105 -6.71 8.71 -24.95
C SER A 105 -8.00 8.55 -25.74
N LEU A 106 -9.15 8.96 -25.18
CA LEU A 106 -10.44 8.99 -25.87
C LEU A 106 -10.68 10.29 -26.67
N GLY A 107 -9.72 11.21 -26.69
CA GLY A 107 -9.84 12.48 -27.41
C GLY A 107 -10.95 13.40 -26.88
N ARG A 108 -11.40 13.19 -25.64
CA ARG A 108 -12.37 14.06 -24.96
C ARG A 108 -11.60 15.10 -24.16
N VAL A 109 -11.14 16.14 -24.85
CA VAL A 109 -10.65 17.38 -24.24
C VAL A 109 -11.53 18.52 -24.73
#